data_AF-A0A7H8J2F8-F1
#
_entry.id   AF-A0A7H8J2F8-F1
#
_cell.length_a   1.000
_cell.length_b   1.000
_cell.length_c   1.000
_cell.angle_alpha   90.00
_cell.angle_beta   90.00
_cell.angle_gamma   90.00
#
_symmetry.space_group_name_H-M   'P 1'
#
loop_
_entity.id
_entity.type
_entity.pdbx_description
1 polymer ?
#
loop_
_entity_poly.entity_id
_entity_poly.type
_entity_poly.pdbx_seq_one_letter_code
_entity_poly.pdbx_strand_id
1 'polypeptide(L)'
;MRPPQRRVSRRAKGVPTGWSACDDTSERTERLEEENAQLRYAIKSRPVIDLARGALMAGFGCTAREAWEILVEVSQNSNVKLRAVAEQVMAAVSGQESLPPALESHLQTAVRRRRLSGEHEPGADG
;
A
#
# COMPACT_ATOMS: atom_id res chain seq x y z
N MET A 1 -17.86 88.41 9.78
CA MET A 1 -16.91 88.01 8.71
C MET A 1 -16.29 86.66 9.09
N ARG A 2 -16.59 85.58 8.36
CA ARG A 2 -15.99 84.23 8.57
C ARG A 2 -14.86 84.01 7.56
N PRO A 3 -13.64 83.61 7.95
CA PRO A 3 -12.61 83.19 7.01
C PRO A 3 -12.84 81.74 6.51
N PRO A 4 -12.35 81.38 5.31
CA PRO A 4 -12.76 80.20 4.56
C PRO A 4 -12.11 78.88 5.03
N GLN A 5 -12.92 77.82 4.98
CA GLN A 5 -12.51 76.43 5.21
C GLN A 5 -11.60 75.96 4.06
N ARG A 6 -10.34 75.64 4.37
CA ARG A 6 -9.44 74.93 3.44
C ARG A 6 -9.49 73.43 3.76
N ARG A 7 -10.21 72.68 2.91
CA ARG A 7 -10.17 71.21 2.85
C ARG A 7 -8.73 70.75 2.66
N VAL A 8 -8.20 69.99 3.62
CA VAL A 8 -7.04 69.12 3.40
C VAL A 8 -7.53 67.68 3.53
N SER A 9 -7.79 67.09 2.37
CA SER A 9 -7.87 65.65 2.20
C SER A 9 -6.53 65.03 2.58
N ARG A 10 -6.47 64.29 3.69
CA ARG A 10 -5.38 63.32 3.89
C ARG A 10 -5.82 61.96 3.37
N ARG A 11 -5.22 61.64 2.24
CA ARG A 11 -5.19 60.37 1.53
C ARG A 11 -4.51 59.29 2.39
N ALA A 12 -4.98 58.06 2.19
CA ALA A 12 -4.63 56.79 2.83
C ALA A 12 -3.16 56.53 3.19
N LYS A 13 -2.95 55.69 4.21
CA LYS A 13 -1.99 54.58 4.14
C LYS A 13 -2.68 53.30 4.57
N GLY A 14 -2.96 52.47 3.58
CA GLY A 14 -3.57 51.16 3.73
C GLY A 14 -2.77 50.29 4.68
N VAL A 15 -3.50 49.46 5.43
CA VAL A 15 -2.95 48.26 6.05
C VAL A 15 -2.32 47.44 4.92
N PRO A 16 -1.07 46.97 5.03
CA PRO A 16 -0.57 45.98 4.08
C PRO A 16 -1.37 44.68 4.31
N THR A 17 -2.38 44.46 3.47
CA THR A 17 -2.91 43.14 3.16
C THR A 17 -1.78 42.35 2.54
N GLY A 18 -1.29 41.36 3.27
CA GLY A 18 -0.18 40.52 2.83
C GLY A 18 -0.03 39.26 3.67
N TRP A 19 -1.14 38.65 4.11
CA TRP A 19 -1.11 37.21 4.32
C TRP A 19 -1.07 36.56 2.93
N SER A 20 0.14 36.42 2.39
CA SER A 20 0.45 35.67 1.17
C SER A 20 1.28 34.42 1.48
N ALA A 21 1.28 34.00 2.76
CA ALA A 21 1.91 32.76 3.24
C ALA A 21 0.89 31.63 3.48
N CYS A 22 -0.41 31.96 3.57
CA CYS A 22 -1.48 30.98 3.77
C CYS A 22 -1.85 30.23 2.47
N ASP A 23 -1.65 30.81 1.29
CA ASP A 23 -1.96 30.14 0.02
C ASP A 23 -0.88 29.11 -0.36
N ASP A 24 0.41 29.46 -0.25
CA ASP A 24 1.52 28.52 -0.56
C ASP A 24 1.54 27.33 0.41
N THR A 25 1.12 27.53 1.66
CA THR A 25 1.02 26.45 2.64
C THR A 25 -0.20 25.57 2.40
N SER A 26 -1.37 26.14 2.06
CA SER A 26 -2.58 25.37 1.71
C SER A 26 -2.40 24.53 0.44
N GLU A 27 -1.85 25.12 -0.62
CA GLU A 27 -1.60 24.42 -1.89
C GLU A 27 -0.55 23.31 -1.75
N ARG A 28 0.47 23.52 -0.90
CA ARG A 28 1.43 22.46 -0.54
C ARG A 28 0.77 21.34 0.23
N THR A 29 -0.08 21.65 1.21
CA THR A 29 -0.76 20.62 2.00
C THR A 29 -1.71 19.79 1.15
N GLU A 30 -2.49 20.42 0.28
CA GLU A 30 -3.42 19.73 -0.63
C GLU A 30 -2.67 18.79 -1.58
N ARG A 31 -1.57 19.25 -2.19
CA ARG A 31 -0.73 18.41 -3.05
C ARG A 31 -0.16 17.20 -2.32
N LEU A 32 0.36 17.41 -1.10
CA LEU A 32 0.90 16.33 -0.28
C LEU A 32 -0.19 15.33 0.14
N GLU A 33 -1.40 15.78 0.41
CA GLU A 33 -2.54 14.92 0.74
C GLU A 33 -3.01 14.10 -0.46
N GLU A 34 -3.06 14.69 -1.66
CA GLU A 34 -3.35 13.98 -2.91
C GLU A 34 -2.29 12.92 -3.22
N GLU A 35 -1.01 13.28 -3.12
CA GLU A 35 0.11 12.33 -3.26
C GLU A 35 -0.01 11.20 -2.22
N ASN A 36 -0.33 11.52 -0.95
CA ASN A 36 -0.53 10.51 0.08
C ASN A 36 -1.72 9.59 -0.25
N ALA A 37 -2.81 10.13 -0.77
CA ALA A 37 -3.99 9.36 -1.16
C ALA A 37 -3.67 8.41 -2.32
N GLN A 38 -2.95 8.88 -3.34
CA GLN A 38 -2.49 8.07 -4.47
C GLN A 38 -1.53 6.97 -4.02
N LEU A 39 -0.57 7.27 -3.14
CA LEU A 39 0.34 6.29 -2.57
C LEU A 39 -0.40 5.26 -1.70
N ARG A 40 -1.34 5.69 -0.86
CA ARG A 40 -2.20 4.79 -0.08
C ARG A 40 -3.04 3.91 -0.98
N TYR A 41 -3.56 4.45 -2.08
CA TYR A 41 -4.28 3.67 -3.08
C TYR A 41 -3.36 2.66 -3.76
N ALA A 42 -2.16 3.05 -4.19
CA ALA A 42 -1.18 2.15 -4.81
C ALA A 42 -0.73 1.02 -3.87
N ILE A 43 -0.53 1.32 -2.58
CA ILE A 43 -0.23 0.32 -1.55
C ILE A 43 -1.42 -0.62 -1.33
N LYS A 44 -2.65 -0.09 -1.29
CA LYS A 44 -3.88 -0.89 -1.21
C LYS A 44 -4.16 -1.69 -2.47
N SER A 45 -3.67 -1.24 -3.63
CA SER A 45 -3.89 -1.88 -4.92
C SER A 45 -2.82 -2.92 -5.26
N ARG A 46 -1.87 -3.22 -4.37
CA ARG A 46 -1.02 -4.42 -4.51
C ARG A 46 -1.97 -5.60 -4.69
N PRO A 47 -1.94 -6.30 -5.84
CA PRO A 47 -2.82 -7.43 -6.03
C PRO A 47 -2.52 -8.41 -4.89
N VAL A 48 -3.55 -8.84 -4.17
CA VAL A 48 -3.45 -9.69 -2.96
C VAL A 48 -2.57 -10.92 -3.15
N ILE A 49 -2.42 -11.37 -4.41
CA ILE A 49 -1.52 -12.45 -4.83
C ILE A 49 -0.05 -12.11 -4.59
N ASP A 50 0.40 -10.89 -4.89
CA ASP A 50 1.78 -10.45 -4.64
C ASP A 50 2.07 -10.34 -3.14
N LEU A 51 1.09 -9.89 -2.35
CA LEU A 51 1.22 -9.81 -0.90
C LEU A 51 1.30 -11.22 -0.28
N ALA A 52 0.42 -12.14 -0.72
CA ALA A 52 0.48 -13.54 -0.30
C ALA A 52 1.81 -14.18 -0.68
N ARG A 53 2.33 -13.91 -1.89
CA ARG A 53 3.65 -14.40 -2.32
C ARG A 53 4.75 -13.93 -1.36
N GLY A 54 4.77 -12.64 -1.00
CA GLY A 54 5.72 -12.10 -0.02
C GLY A 54 5.59 -12.74 1.36
N ALA A 55 4.37 -12.98 1.82
CA ALA A 55 4.13 -13.67 3.08
C ALA A 55 4.62 -15.13 3.06
N LEU A 56 4.44 -15.84 1.95
CA LEU A 56 4.98 -17.20 1.79
C LEU A 56 6.51 -17.21 1.78
N MET A 57 7.14 -16.25 1.10
CA MET A 57 8.60 -16.10 1.11
C MET A 57 9.12 -15.93 2.54
N ALA A 58 8.51 -15.03 3.31
CA ALA A 58 8.88 -14.78 4.70
C ALA A 58 8.59 -15.96 5.64
N GLY A 59 7.44 -16.62 5.48
CA GLY A 59 7.02 -17.72 6.35
C GLY A 59 7.69 -19.06 6.06
N PHE A 60 8.02 -19.33 4.80
CA PHE A 60 8.55 -20.63 4.37
C PHE A 60 10.00 -20.59 3.90
N GLY A 61 10.62 -19.41 3.80
CA GLY A 61 12.01 -19.24 3.35
C GLY A 61 12.20 -19.63 1.89
N CYS A 62 11.19 -19.40 1.04
CA CYS A 62 11.23 -19.71 -0.39
C CYS A 62 11.43 -18.46 -1.25
N THR A 63 11.87 -18.68 -2.49
CA THR A 63 12.02 -17.62 -3.51
C THR A 63 10.65 -17.11 -3.99
N ALA A 64 10.63 -15.94 -4.64
CA ALA A 64 9.41 -15.40 -5.22
C ALA A 64 8.78 -16.35 -6.26
N ARG A 65 9.62 -16.99 -7.08
CA ARG A 65 9.18 -17.98 -8.07
C ARG A 65 8.52 -19.19 -7.40
N GLU A 66 9.15 -19.75 -6.36
CA GLU A 66 8.59 -20.89 -5.63
C GLU A 66 7.29 -20.53 -4.91
N ALA A 67 7.21 -19.36 -4.29
CA ALA A 67 5.99 -18.88 -3.65
C ALA A 67 4.83 -18.74 -4.66
N TRP A 68 5.09 -18.25 -5.88
CA TRP A 68 4.11 -18.24 -6.96
C TRP A 68 3.65 -19.66 -7.34
N GLU A 69 4.60 -20.57 -7.55
CA GLU A 69 4.30 -21.95 -7.93
C GLU A 69 3.50 -22.68 -6.84
N ILE A 70 3.78 -22.42 -5.55
CA ILE A 70 3.01 -22.93 -4.42
C ILE A 70 1.56 -22.43 -4.49
N LEU A 71 1.32 -21.13 -4.70
CA LEU A 71 -0.04 -20.60 -4.79
C LEU A 71 -0.83 -21.23 -5.95
N VAL A 72 -0.18 -21.43 -7.10
CA VAL A 72 -0.78 -22.07 -8.27
C VAL A 72 -1.11 -23.54 -8.00
N GLU A 73 -0.18 -24.30 -7.42
CA GLU A 73 -0.40 -25.71 -7.06
C GLU A 73 -1.55 -25.87 -6.06
N VAL A 74 -1.58 -25.02 -5.03
CA VAL A 74 -2.65 -25.03 -4.03
C VAL A 74 -4.00 -24.67 -4.66
N SER A 75 -4.04 -23.67 -5.54
CA SER A 75 -5.25 -23.27 -6.28
C SER A 75 -5.80 -24.41 -7.13
N GLN A 76 -4.93 -25.12 -7.86
CA GLN A 76 -5.31 -26.26 -8.70
C GLN A 76 -5.81 -27.44 -7.87
N ASN A 77 -5.08 -27.81 -6.81
CA ASN A 77 -5.43 -28.96 -5.97
C ASN A 77 -6.70 -28.72 -5.14
N SER A 78 -6.97 -27.48 -4.75
CA SER A 78 -8.20 -27.11 -4.03
C SER A 78 -9.37 -26.76 -4.96
N ASN A 79 -9.15 -26.63 -6.27
CA ASN A 79 -10.12 -26.08 -7.24
C ASN A 79 -10.69 -24.71 -6.80
N VAL A 80 -9.86 -23.87 -6.18
CA VAL A 80 -10.21 -22.52 -5.71
C VAL A 80 -9.47 -21.50 -6.56
N LYS A 81 -10.12 -20.38 -6.89
CA LYS A 81 -9.48 -19.28 -7.64
C LYS A 81 -8.24 -18.78 -6.91
N LEU A 82 -7.14 -18.61 -7.64
CA LEU A 82 -5.84 -18.15 -7.12
C LEU A 82 -5.95 -16.91 -6.22
N ARG A 83 -6.76 -15.94 -6.62
CA ARG A 83 -7.02 -14.74 -5.83
C ARG A 83 -7.64 -15.05 -4.46
N ALA A 84 -8.63 -15.94 -4.42
CA ALA A 84 -9.28 -16.34 -3.18
C ALA A 84 -8.34 -17.17 -2.28
N VAL A 85 -7.43 -17.98 -2.85
CA VAL A 85 -6.36 -18.63 -2.10
C VAL A 85 -5.44 -17.59 -1.46
N ALA A 86 -5.01 -16.58 -2.23
CA ALA A 86 -4.17 -15.51 -1.71
C ALA A 86 -4.86 -14.70 -0.61
N GLU A 87 -6.15 -14.40 -0.74
CA GLU A 87 -6.96 -13.75 0.29
C GLU A 87 -7.01 -14.58 1.58
N GLN A 88 -7.24 -15.90 1.48
CA GLN A 88 -7.26 -16.81 2.63
C GLN A 88 -5.91 -16.94 3.32
N VAL A 89 -4.82 -17.01 2.54
CA VAL A 89 -3.45 -16.99 3.09
C VAL A 89 -3.23 -15.69 3.86
N MET A 90 -3.62 -14.54 3.30
CA MET A 90 -3.45 -13.25 3.97
C MET A 90 -4.33 -13.09 5.20
N ALA A 91 -5.56 -13.62 5.20
CA ALA A 91 -6.43 -13.62 6.37
C ALA A 91 -5.84 -14.45 7.52
N ALA A 92 -5.15 -15.55 7.21
CA ALA A 92 -4.45 -16.35 8.22
C ALA A 92 -3.18 -15.67 8.72
N VAL A 93 -2.41 -15.03 7.84
CA VAL A 93 -1.21 -14.27 8.24
C VAL A 93 -1.56 -13.05 9.10
N SER A 94 -2.68 -12.38 8.82
CA SER A 94 -3.16 -11.24 9.61
C SER A 94 -3.86 -11.66 10.92
N GLY A 95 -4.06 -12.95 11.16
CA GLY A 95 -4.76 -13.48 12.33
C GLY A 95 -6.27 -13.22 12.31
N GLN A 96 -6.85 -12.84 11.16
CA GLN A 96 -8.27 -12.58 11.02
C GLN A 96 -9.10 -13.88 10.92
N GLU A 97 -8.60 -14.89 10.22
CA GLU A 97 -9.27 -16.17 10.04
C GLU A 97 -8.25 -17.29 9.88
N SER A 98 -8.52 -18.48 10.43
CA SER A 98 -7.67 -19.64 10.18
C SER A 98 -7.84 -20.14 8.75
N LEU A 99 -6.77 -20.65 8.14
CA LEU A 99 -6.85 -21.33 6.85
C LEU A 99 -7.81 -22.53 6.94
N PRO A 100 -8.64 -22.77 5.91
CA PRO A 100 -9.43 -24.00 5.84
C PRO A 100 -8.53 -25.24 5.84
N PRO A 101 -8.88 -26.31 6.58
CA PRO A 101 -7.99 -27.47 6.77
C PRO A 101 -7.52 -28.14 5.46
N ALA A 102 -8.39 -28.18 4.45
CA ALA A 102 -8.05 -28.72 3.14
C ALA A 102 -7.01 -27.84 2.41
N LEU A 103 -7.16 -26.51 2.51
CA LEU A 103 -6.23 -25.57 1.89
C LEU A 103 -4.88 -25.56 2.61
N GLU A 104 -4.89 -25.65 3.93
CA GLU A 104 -3.69 -25.80 4.76
C GLU A 104 -2.92 -27.08 4.38
N SER A 105 -3.61 -28.21 4.27
CA SER A 105 -2.99 -29.48 3.88
C SER A 105 -2.33 -29.41 2.50
N HIS A 106 -2.99 -28.78 1.52
CA HIS A 106 -2.41 -28.54 0.20
C HIS A 106 -1.20 -27.61 0.26
N LEU A 107 -1.27 -26.53 1.05
CA LEU A 107 -0.16 -25.59 1.22
C LEU A 107 1.07 -26.27 1.84
N GLN A 108 0.87 -27.02 2.94
CA GLN A 108 1.94 -27.78 3.58
C GLN A 108 2.56 -28.83 2.64
N THR A 109 1.72 -29.51 1.86
CA THR A 109 2.18 -30.49 0.87
C THR A 109 3.05 -29.83 -0.21
N ALA A 110 2.58 -28.72 -0.77
CA ALA A 110 3.32 -27.97 -1.80
C ALA A 110 4.67 -27.46 -1.27
N VAL A 111 4.67 -26.84 -0.07
CA VAL A 111 5.91 -26.36 0.57
C VAL A 111 6.89 -27.51 0.83
N ARG A 112 6.41 -28.63 1.39
CA ARG A 112 7.26 -29.80 1.67
C ARG A 112 7.89 -30.37 0.40
N ARG A 113 7.11 -30.50 -0.67
CA ARG A 113 7.59 -30.99 -1.97
C ARG A 113 8.73 -30.12 -2.50
N ARG A 114 8.63 -28.81 -2.35
CA ARG A 114 9.66 -27.86 -2.79
C ARG A 114 10.91 -27.90 -1.95
N ARG A 115 10.78 -28.03 -0.63
CA ARG A 115 11.93 -28.24 0.26
C ARG A 115 12.69 -29.53 -0.04
N LEU A 116 12.01 -30.57 -0.51
CA LEU A 116 12.64 -31.83 -0.92
C LEU A 116 13.25 -31.76 -2.33
N SER A 117 12.90 -30.75 -3.12
CA SER A 117 13.37 -30.58 -4.51
C SER A 117 14.44 -29.50 -4.65
N GLY A 118 14.63 -28.65 -3.64
CA GLY A 118 15.54 -27.50 -3.66
C GLY A 118 16.67 -27.60 -2.64
N GLU A 119 17.87 -27.96 -3.10
CA GLU A 119 19.09 -27.41 -2.52
C GLU A 119 19.07 -25.89 -2.80
N HIS A 120 19.06 -25.10 -1.73
CA HIS A 120 18.83 -23.66 -1.74
C HIS A 120 20.09 -22.91 -2.17
N GLU A 121 20.13 -22.39 -3.41
CA GLU A 121 21.06 -21.32 -3.81
C GLU A 121 20.47 -19.97 -3.36
N PRO A 122 21.03 -19.31 -2.32
CA PRO A 122 20.54 -18.04 -1.83
C PRO A 122 21.12 -16.91 -2.68
N GLY A 123 20.29 -16.28 -3.51
CA GLY A 123 20.56 -14.93 -3.99
C GLY A 123 20.77 -14.80 -5.49
N ALA A 124 19.67 -14.56 -6.21
CA ALA A 124 19.70 -13.86 -7.48
C ALA A 124 18.30 -13.31 -7.74
N ASP A 125 17.93 -12.22 -7.07
CA ASP A 125 16.82 -11.33 -7.45
C ASP A 125 17.01 -10.04 -6.64
N GLY A 126 17.77 -9.11 -7.23
CA GLY A 126 17.95 -7.73 -6.77
C GLY A 126 17.32 -6.75 -7.75
#